data_AF-T0BMP8-F1
#
_entry.id   AF-T0BMP8-F1
#
_cell.length_a   1.000
_cell.length_b   1.000
_cell.length_c   1.000
_cell.angle_alpha   90.00
_cell.angle_beta   90.00
_cell.angle_gamma   90.00
#
_symmetry.space_group_name_H-M   'P 1'
#
loop_
_entity.id
_entity.type
_entity.pdbx_description
1 polymer ?
#
loop_
_entity_poly.entity_id
_entity_poly.type
_entity_poly.pdbx_seq_one_letter_code
_entity_poly.pdbx_strand_id
1 'polypeptide(L)'
;MEEATAMDQWMVAYCYGKPEHLATSTNHFDLTLQEIIDEGHEVWRHSDTAGIVWANGQWYLWVKGLLDDGSIEGRIYEGQQIESILGNLCAVLPQLSADEKMDIVRRMQRYLT
;
A
#
# COMPACT_ATOMS: atom_id res chain seq x y z
N MET A 1 32.21 4.69 3.57
CA MET A 1 31.33 5.05 2.44
C MET A 1 30.03 4.35 2.74
N GLU A 2 29.20 4.97 3.57
CA GLU A 2 27.94 4.37 4.04
C GLU A 2 26.95 4.29 2.88
N GLU A 3 26.23 3.18 2.85
CA GLU A 3 25.35 2.71 1.81
C GLU A 3 24.33 3.79 1.42
N ALA A 4 24.32 4.16 0.14
CA ALA A 4 23.09 4.62 -0.46
C ALA A 4 22.15 3.40 -0.54
N THR A 5 21.45 3.10 0.55
CA THR A 5 20.19 2.36 0.48
C THR A 5 19.24 3.27 -0.30
N ALA A 6 19.31 3.16 -1.62
CA ALA A 6 18.37 3.80 -2.51
C ALA A 6 16.97 3.47 -1.97
N MET A 7 16.21 4.51 -1.67
CA MET A 7 14.80 4.38 -1.30
C MET A 7 14.08 3.81 -2.53
N ASP A 8 14.04 2.49 -2.67
CA ASP A 8 13.38 1.75 -3.78
C ASP A 8 11.84 1.88 -3.71
N GLN A 9 11.35 2.74 -2.83
CA GLN A 9 9.96 3.02 -2.60
C GLN A 9 9.76 4.48 -2.16
N TRP A 10 8.70 5.10 -2.66
CA TRP A 10 8.33 6.46 -2.29
C TRP A 10 6.83 6.53 -1.95
N MET A 11 6.48 7.42 -1.02
CA MET A 11 5.08 7.66 -0.66
C MET A 11 4.47 8.61 -1.69
N VAL A 12 3.43 8.16 -2.39
CA VAL A 12 2.75 8.93 -3.45
C VAL A 12 1.51 9.65 -2.96
N ALA A 13 0.86 9.14 -1.91
CA ALA A 13 -0.30 9.78 -1.31
C ALA A 13 -0.38 9.52 0.20
N TYR A 14 -0.97 10.48 0.91
CA TYR A 14 -1.18 10.44 2.36
C TYR A 14 -2.53 11.06 2.71
N CYS A 15 -3.21 10.48 3.71
CA CYS A 15 -4.32 11.15 4.38
C CYS A 15 -4.19 11.02 5.90
N TYR A 16 -4.65 12.06 6.59
CA TYR A 16 -4.80 12.06 8.03
C TYR A 16 -5.96 12.97 8.44
N GLY A 17 -6.82 12.49 9.33
CA GLY A 17 -7.88 13.30 9.91
C GLY A 17 -9.12 12.52 10.29
N LYS A 18 -10.15 13.24 10.73
CA LYS A 18 -11.42 12.63 11.11
C LYS A 18 -12.17 12.08 9.89
N PRO A 19 -12.80 10.89 9.99
CA PRO A 19 -13.54 10.27 8.88
C PRO A 19 -14.52 11.23 8.19
N GLU A 20 -15.26 12.01 8.97
CA GLU A 20 -16.25 12.97 8.48
C GLU A 20 -15.64 14.11 7.65
N HIS A 21 -14.41 14.52 7.95
CA HIS A 21 -13.70 15.55 7.21
C HIS A 21 -13.05 14.98 5.94
N LEU A 22 -12.52 13.76 6.02
CA LEU A 22 -11.96 13.08 4.86
C LEU A 22 -13.04 12.71 3.82
N ALA A 23 -14.27 12.43 4.27
CA ALA A 23 -15.37 12.07 3.38
C ALA A 23 -15.99 13.26 2.63
N THR A 24 -15.84 14.48 3.15
CA THR A 24 -16.49 15.69 2.62
C THR A 24 -15.55 16.58 1.83
N SER A 25 -14.24 16.33 1.89
CA SER A 25 -13.21 17.05 1.16
C SER A 25 -12.63 16.19 0.04
N THR A 26 -12.04 16.84 -0.97
CA THR A 26 -11.28 16.12 -2.00
C THR A 26 -10.07 15.46 -1.35
N ASN A 27 -10.18 14.17 -1.02
CA ASN A 27 -9.11 13.40 -0.42
C ASN A 27 -8.18 12.85 -1.52
N HIS A 28 -7.01 13.46 -1.66
CA HIS A 28 -6.00 13.02 -2.64
C HIS A 28 -5.65 11.54 -2.50
N PHE A 29 -5.62 11.01 -1.28
CA PHE A 29 -5.40 9.58 -1.03
C PHE A 29 -6.46 8.71 -1.71
N ASP A 30 -7.75 9.02 -1.51
CA ASP A 30 -8.83 8.18 -2.05
C ASP A 30 -8.89 8.30 -3.58
N LEU A 31 -8.58 9.48 -4.15
CA LEU A 31 -8.46 9.65 -5.60
C LEU A 31 -7.32 8.83 -6.19
N THR A 32 -6.11 8.95 -5.63
CA THR A 32 -4.95 8.17 -6.10
C THR A 32 -5.18 6.68 -5.92
N LEU A 33 -5.81 6.25 -4.83
CA LEU A 33 -6.18 4.84 -4.62
C LEU A 33 -7.16 4.35 -5.70
N GLN A 34 -8.16 5.17 -6.04
CA GLN A 34 -9.13 4.82 -7.08
C GLN A 34 -8.45 4.72 -8.45
N GLU A 35 -7.59 5.68 -8.80
CA GLU A 35 -6.82 5.69 -10.06
C GLU A 35 -5.95 4.43 -10.20
N ILE A 36 -5.17 4.07 -9.17
CA ILE A 36 -4.33 2.86 -9.24
C ILE A 36 -5.15 1.58 -9.32
N ILE A 37 -6.33 1.52 -8.68
CA ILE A 37 -7.20 0.35 -8.73
C ILE A 37 -7.85 0.23 -10.12
N ASP A 38 -8.31 1.35 -10.69
CA ASP A 38 -8.99 1.36 -11.99
C ASP A 38 -8.05 1.07 -13.16
N GLU A 39 -6.80 1.54 -13.09
CA GLU A 39 -5.79 1.34 -14.13
C GLU A 39 -4.93 0.08 -13.89
N GLY A 40 -4.95 -0.47 -12.68
CA GLY A 40 -4.07 -1.54 -12.24
C GLY A 40 -4.73 -2.91 -12.13
N HIS A 41 -3.93 -3.86 -11.65
CA HIS A 41 -4.34 -5.20 -11.29
C HIS A 41 -4.23 -5.38 -9.77
N GLU A 42 -5.37 -5.49 -9.09
CA GLU A 42 -5.38 -5.84 -7.68
C GLU A 42 -4.82 -7.27 -7.49
N VAL A 43 -3.72 -7.36 -6.76
CA VAL A 43 -3.02 -8.62 -6.48
C VAL A 43 -3.48 -9.20 -5.16
N TRP A 44 -3.69 -8.34 -4.17
CA TRP A 44 -4.11 -8.73 -2.83
C TRP A 44 -4.82 -7.58 -2.11
N ARG A 45 -5.78 -7.93 -1.23
CA ARG A 45 -6.52 -6.97 -0.41
C ARG A 45 -6.80 -7.56 0.97
N HIS A 46 -6.62 -6.73 2.00
CA HIS A 46 -7.00 -7.01 3.38
C HIS A 46 -8.08 -6.04 3.83
N SER A 47 -9.32 -6.39 3.51
CA SER A 47 -10.50 -5.56 3.75
C SER A 47 -10.25 -4.13 3.24
N ASP A 48 -10.60 -3.11 4.02
CA ASP A 48 -10.44 -1.70 3.66
C ASP A 48 -9.16 -1.09 4.28
N THR A 49 -8.26 -1.93 4.78
CA THR A 49 -7.10 -1.50 5.58
C THR A 49 -5.76 -1.63 4.86
N ALA A 50 -5.64 -2.53 3.89
CA ALA A 50 -4.46 -2.60 3.05
C ALA A 50 -4.73 -3.32 1.73
N GLY A 51 -3.89 -3.06 0.74
CA GLY A 51 -3.89 -3.81 -0.51
C GLY A 51 -2.65 -3.57 -1.35
N ILE A 52 -2.41 -4.50 -2.27
CA ILE A 52 -1.31 -4.46 -3.23
C ILE A 52 -1.88 -4.47 -4.64
N VAL A 53 -1.41 -3.52 -5.45
CA VAL A 53 -1.79 -3.35 -6.85
C VAL A 53 -0.54 -3.34 -7.72
N TRP A 54 -0.61 -3.99 -8.88
CA TRP A 54 0.38 -3.86 -9.94
C TRP A 54 -0.17 -2.94 -11.03
N ALA A 55 0.49 -1.82 -11.32
CA ALA A 55 0.08 -0.92 -12.38
C ALA A 55 1.31 -0.31 -13.05
N ASN A 56 1.29 -0.20 -14.38
CA ASN A 56 2.31 0.52 -15.16
C ASN A 56 3.77 0.13 -14.86
N GLY A 57 4.04 -1.15 -14.56
CA GLY A 57 5.40 -1.62 -14.25
C GLY A 57 5.84 -1.36 -12.81
N GLN A 58 4.91 -0.97 -11.93
CA GLN A 58 5.17 -0.55 -10.55
C GLN A 58 4.24 -1.28 -9.58
N TRP A 59 4.75 -1.55 -8.39
CA TRP A 59 3.98 -2.06 -7.28
C TRP A 59 3.49 -0.91 -6.40
N TYR A 60 2.21 -0.96 -6.06
CA TYR A 60 1.61 -0.04 -5.11
C TYR A 60 1.13 -0.80 -3.88
N LEU A 61 1.53 -0.33 -2.70
CA LEU A 61 1.00 -0.75 -1.41
C LEU A 61 0.24 0.41 -0.81
N TRP A 62 -1.07 0.24 -0.60
CA TRP A 62 -1.85 1.17 0.19
C TRP A 62 -2.17 0.56 1.54
N VAL A 63 -2.14 1.40 2.58
CA VAL A 63 -2.52 1.05 3.95
C VAL A 63 -3.38 2.18 4.53
N LYS A 64 -4.42 1.84 5.27
CA LYS A 64 -5.37 2.77 5.90
C LYS A 64 -5.84 2.19 7.23
N GLY A 65 -5.80 2.97 8.29
CA GLY A 65 -6.16 2.51 9.63
C GLY A 65 -6.85 3.59 10.46
N LEU A 66 -7.69 3.14 11.40
CA LEU A 66 -8.28 3.99 12.44
C LEU A 66 -7.32 4.03 13.64
N LEU A 67 -7.01 5.23 14.11
CA LEU A 67 -6.22 5.49 15.30
C LEU A 67 -7.11 5.52 16.55
N ASP A 68 -6.47 5.41 17.72
CA ASP A 68 -7.17 5.39 19.02
C ASP A 68 -7.97 6.67 19.31
N ASP A 69 -7.56 7.79 18.72
CA ASP A 69 -8.27 9.07 18.82
C ASP A 69 -9.50 9.16 17.89
N GLY A 70 -9.75 8.12 17.08
CA GLY A 70 -10.80 8.07 16.07
C GLY A 70 -10.45 8.78 14.76
N SER A 71 -9.21 9.21 14.57
CA SER A 71 -8.73 9.73 13.28
C SER A 71 -8.29 8.58 12.37
N ILE A 72 -8.35 8.78 11.06
CA ILE A 72 -7.79 7.85 10.07
C ILE A 72 -6.39 8.31 9.70
N GLU A 73 -5.48 7.36 9.49
CA GLU A 73 -4.22 7.58 8.80
C GLU A 73 -4.09 6.60 7.63
N GLY A 74 -3.72 7.10 6.45
CA GLY A 74 -3.52 6.28 5.27
C GLY A 74 -2.29 6.71 4.46
N ARG A 75 -1.57 5.73 3.91
CA ARG A 75 -0.37 5.91 3.08
C ARG A 75 -0.44 5.04 1.84
N ILE A 76 -0.08 5.58 0.68
CA ILE A 76 0.16 4.82 -0.54
C ILE A 76 1.63 4.93 -0.87
N TYR A 77 2.25 3.78 -1.06
CA TYR A 77 3.63 3.66 -1.46
C TYR A 77 3.75 3.02 -2.83
N GLU A 78 4.68 3.51 -3.64
CA GLU A 78 5.03 2.98 -4.95
C GLU A 78 6.47 2.47 -4.92
N GLY A 79 6.75 1.35 -5.57
CA GLY A 79 8.11 0.82 -5.70
C GLY A 79 8.24 -0.24 -6.79
N GLN A 80 9.48 -0.49 -7.24
CA GLN A 80 9.77 -1.46 -8.31
C GLN A 80 10.05 -2.87 -7.80
N GLN A 81 10.56 -2.99 -6.57
CA GLN A 81 10.98 -4.26 -5.99
C GLN A 81 9.91 -4.84 -5.08
N ILE A 82 9.65 -6.15 -5.23
CA ILE A 82 8.70 -6.89 -4.40
C ILE A 82 9.15 -6.85 -2.93
N GLU A 83 10.45 -6.98 -2.69
CA GLU A 83 11.07 -7.03 -1.36
C GLU A 83 10.77 -5.78 -0.55
N SER A 84 10.84 -4.60 -1.18
CA SER A 84 10.54 -3.32 -0.55
C SER A 84 9.08 -3.23 -0.13
N ILE A 85 8.16 -3.59 -1.03
CA ILE A 85 6.72 -3.62 -0.79
C ILE A 85 6.35 -4.59 0.33
N LEU A 86 6.91 -5.79 0.31
CA LEU A 86 6.67 -6.80 1.34
C LEU A 86 7.24 -6.40 2.70
N GLY A 87 8.39 -5.72 2.72
CA GLY A 87 8.98 -5.16 3.94
C GLY A 87 8.02 -4.19 4.62
N ASN A 88 7.47 -3.24 3.86
CA ASN A 88 6.48 -2.29 4.38
C ASN A 88 5.16 -2.97 4.79
N LEU A 89 4.67 -3.93 4.00
CA LEU A 89 3.48 -4.68 4.36
C LEU A 89 3.67 -5.39 5.71
N CYS A 90 4.81 -6.04 5.93
CA CYS A 90 5.09 -6.75 7.17
C CYS A 90 5.28 -5.81 8.37
N ALA A 91 5.77 -4.58 8.14
CA ALA A 91 5.88 -3.57 9.18
C ALA A 91 4.51 -3.03 9.61
N VAL A 92 3.57 -2.87 8.67
CA VAL A 92 2.23 -2.31 8.95
C VAL A 92 1.24 -3.38 9.42
N LEU A 93 1.35 -4.61 8.90
CA LEU A 93 0.51 -5.75 9.27
C LEU A 93 1.37 -6.90 9.83
N PRO A 94 1.98 -6.73 11.00
CA PRO A 94 2.84 -7.76 11.61
C PRO A 94 2.09 -9.07 11.91
N GLN A 95 0.76 -9.01 12.05
CA GLN A 95 -0.11 -10.14 12.34
C GLN A 95 -0.33 -11.10 11.15
N LEU A 96 0.10 -10.74 9.93
CA LEU A 96 -0.02 -11.63 8.78
C LEU A 96 0.73 -12.95 9.03
N SER A 97 0.02 -14.06 8.85
CA SER A 97 0.58 -15.40 8.98
C SER A 97 1.63 -15.68 7.90
N ALA A 98 2.45 -16.70 8.11
CA ALA A 98 3.43 -17.13 7.12
C ALA A 98 2.76 -17.58 5.81
N ASP A 99 1.60 -18.25 5.90
CA ASP A 99 0.86 -18.72 4.74
C ASP A 99 0.29 -17.56 3.92
N GLU A 100 -0.26 -16.53 4.58
CA GLU A 100 -0.72 -15.31 3.91
C GLU A 100 0.44 -14.59 3.21
N LYS A 101 1.58 -14.42 3.89
CA LYS A 101 2.78 -13.81 3.29
C LYS A 101 3.24 -14.59 2.06
N MET A 102 3.24 -15.92 2.13
CA MET A 102 3.64 -16.78 1.01
C MET A 102 2.65 -16.71 -0.16
N ASP A 103 1.34 -16.64 0.11
CA ASP A 103 0.33 -16.45 -0.94
C ASP A 103 0.52 -15.11 -1.66
N ILE A 104 0.77 -14.03 -0.92
CA ILE A 104 1.03 -12.70 -1.49
C ILE A 104 2.26 -12.74 -2.41
N VAL A 105 3.39 -13.29 -1.94
CA VAL A 105 4.62 -13.44 -2.74
C VAL A 105 4.32 -14.19 -4.05
N ARG A 106 3.63 -15.32 -3.97
CA ARG A 106 3.30 -16.14 -5.14
C ARG A 106 2.40 -15.43 -6.14
N ARG A 107 1.51 -14.54 -5.68
CA ARG A 107 0.68 -13.73 -6.56
C ARG A 107 1.48 -12.62 -7.22
N MET A 108 2.34 -11.93 -6.48
CA MET A 108 3.18 -10.86 -7.02
C MET A 108 4.17 -11.37 -8.08
N GLN A 109 4.78 -12.54 -7.86
CA GLN A 109 5.71 -13.16 -8.81
C GLN A 109 5.10 -13.43 -10.21
N ARG A 110 3.77 -13.52 -10.33
CA ARG A 110 3.09 -13.74 -11.62
C ARG A 110 3.19 -12.54 -12.57
N TYR A 111 3.57 -11.37 -12.07
CA TYR A 111 3.66 -10.12 -12.83
C TYR A 111 5.09 -9.75 -13.24
N LEU A 112 6.08 -10.59 -12.90
CA LEU A 112 7.50 -10.39 -13.25
C LEU A 112 7.92 -11.07 -14.57
N THR A 113 6.96 -11.55 -15.38
CA THR A 113 7.20 -12.26 -16.64
C THR A 113 7.57 -11.35 -17.80
#